data_AF-A0A3P8CYZ6-F1
#
_entry.id   AF-A0A3P8CYZ6-F1
#
_cell.length_a   1.000
_cell.length_b   1.000
_cell.length_c   1.000
_cell.angle_alpha   90.00
_cell.angle_beta   90.00
_cell.angle_gamma   90.00
#
_symmetry.space_group_name_H-M   'P 1'
#
loop_
_entity.id
_entity.type
_entity.pdbx_description
1 polymer ?
#
loop_
_entity_poly.entity_id
_entity_poly.type
_entity_poly.pdbx_seq_one_letter_code
_entity_poly.pdbx_strand_id
1 'polypeptide(L)'
;MSLGIFSAQGNISQCSRQSSQKAPKGDVWWLKDDGGLTLLLPYLLQLPGTYLEGARMRVFLEGGRSDRVGEEQKHMAKLLRAFRVDCSDLNVITGFDHPPNKSTMQEFQQLVAPFKYGGTEKRGLITDEELENSCLKTNRYLRTRELLHQHSRNADLIIV
;
A
#
# COMPACT_ATOMS: atom_id res chain seq x y z
N MET A 1 16.46 1.22 -67.69
CA MET A 1 17.27 1.39 -66.46
C MET A 1 16.57 2.45 -65.62
N SER A 2 15.86 2.04 -64.56
CA SER A 2 15.13 2.96 -63.68
C SER A 2 15.63 2.78 -62.25
N LEU A 3 16.00 3.90 -61.63
CA LEU A 3 16.55 4.02 -60.27
C LEU A 3 15.48 3.68 -59.23
N GLY A 4 15.85 2.87 -58.24
CA GLY A 4 14.99 2.52 -57.12
C GLY A 4 14.78 3.67 -56.14
N ILE A 5 13.54 3.84 -55.70
CA ILE A 5 13.15 4.63 -54.52
C ILE A 5 12.73 3.61 -53.47
N PHE A 6 13.56 3.40 -52.45
CA PHE A 6 13.17 2.65 -51.25
C PHE A 6 12.50 3.62 -50.27
N SER A 7 11.19 3.43 -50.07
CA SER A 7 10.43 4.05 -48.98
C SER A 7 10.62 3.23 -47.71
N ALA A 8 11.08 3.89 -46.64
CA ALA A 8 11.21 3.30 -45.32
C ALA A 8 9.83 3.21 -44.65
N GLN A 9 9.30 2.00 -44.49
CA GLN A 9 8.24 1.72 -43.53
C GLN A 9 8.87 1.11 -42.28
N GLY A 10 8.97 1.93 -41.23
CA GLY A 10 9.37 1.48 -39.91
C GLY A 10 8.25 0.64 -39.28
N ASN A 11 8.49 -0.66 -39.16
CA ASN A 11 7.67 -1.53 -38.32
C ASN A 11 8.00 -1.26 -36.86
N ILE A 12 7.09 -0.60 -36.15
CA ILE A 12 7.08 -0.57 -34.69
C ILE A 12 6.67 -1.97 -34.24
N SER A 13 7.65 -2.83 -33.97
CA SER A 13 7.43 -4.12 -33.35
C SER A 13 6.82 -3.90 -31.97
N GLN A 14 5.52 -4.16 -31.82
CA GLN A 14 4.93 -4.41 -30.51
C GLN A 14 5.69 -5.59 -29.89
N CYS A 15 6.52 -5.30 -28.89
CA CYS A 15 7.17 -6.30 -28.08
C CYS A 15 6.09 -6.95 -27.20
N SER A 16 5.48 -8.01 -27.70
CA SER A 16 4.62 -8.89 -26.93
C SER A 16 5.49 -9.55 -25.85
N ARG A 17 5.48 -8.98 -24.64
CA ARG A 17 6.00 -9.64 -23.43
C ARG A 17 5.06 -10.78 -23.04
N GLN A 18 4.96 -11.80 -23.88
CA GLN A 18 4.48 -13.12 -23.49
C GLN A 18 5.65 -13.85 -22.85
N SER A 19 5.91 -13.54 -21.58
CA SER A 19 6.62 -14.47 -20.71
C SER A 19 5.60 -14.95 -19.68
N SER A 20 5.70 -16.22 -19.29
CA SER A 20 4.85 -16.88 -18.29
C SER A 20 5.03 -16.27 -16.89
N GLN A 21 4.87 -14.96 -16.77
CA GLN A 21 4.94 -14.21 -15.53
C GLN A 21 3.61 -14.40 -14.82
N LYS A 22 3.68 -14.82 -13.55
CA LYS A 22 2.53 -14.86 -12.66
C LYS A 22 1.90 -13.45 -12.66
N ALA A 23 0.58 -13.38 -12.73
CA ALA A 23 -0.12 -12.10 -12.66
C ALA A 23 0.36 -11.34 -11.42
N PRO A 24 0.76 -10.06 -11.56
CA PRO A 24 1.29 -9.29 -10.45
C PRO A 24 0.22 -9.14 -9.37
N LYS A 25 0.67 -9.08 -8.12
CA LYS A 25 -0.16 -9.08 -6.92
C LYS A 25 -0.10 -7.71 -6.26
N GLY A 26 -1.17 -6.95 -6.40
CA GLY A 26 -1.33 -5.66 -5.74
C GLY A 26 -2.18 -5.77 -4.48
N ASP A 27 -1.71 -5.15 -3.40
CA ASP A 27 -2.42 -5.05 -2.14
C ASP A 27 -2.76 -3.59 -1.83
N VAL A 28 -4.02 -3.30 -1.56
CA VAL A 28 -4.52 -1.97 -1.22
C VAL A 28 -4.97 -1.97 0.23
N TRP A 29 -4.38 -1.13 1.07
CA TRP A 29 -4.70 -0.95 2.47
C TRP A 29 -5.51 0.33 2.63
N TRP A 30 -6.83 0.21 2.73
CA TRP A 30 -7.69 1.34 3.02
C TRP A 30 -7.79 1.50 4.54
N LEU A 31 -6.87 2.30 5.09
CA LEU A 31 -6.81 2.60 6.53
C LEU A 31 -7.50 3.91 6.91
N LYS A 32 -7.68 4.80 5.94
CA LYS A 32 -8.30 6.10 6.13
C LYS A 32 -9.11 6.45 4.90
N ASP A 33 -10.18 7.22 5.10
CA ASP A 33 -10.91 7.81 3.98
C ASP A 33 -10.14 9.00 3.42
N ASP A 34 -9.47 8.77 2.29
CA ASP A 34 -8.75 9.79 1.51
C ASP A 34 -9.59 10.30 0.32
N GLY A 35 -10.93 10.21 0.41
CA GLY A 35 -11.84 10.67 -0.64
C GLY A 35 -11.79 9.82 -1.91
N GLY A 36 -11.30 8.59 -1.81
CA GLY A 36 -11.21 7.63 -2.92
C GLY A 36 -9.91 7.66 -3.71
N LEU A 37 -8.94 8.52 -3.38
CA LEU A 37 -7.65 8.56 -4.07
C LEU A 37 -6.92 7.19 -4.02
N THR A 38 -6.97 6.53 -2.87
CA THR A 38 -6.37 5.21 -2.64
C THR A 38 -6.97 4.12 -3.54
N LEU A 39 -8.23 4.27 -3.99
CA LEU A 39 -8.87 3.37 -4.98
C LEU A 39 -8.74 3.85 -6.42
N LEU A 40 -8.44 5.10 -6.66
CA LEU A 40 -8.14 5.60 -8.00
C LEU A 40 -6.81 5.03 -8.52
N LEU A 41 -5.80 4.92 -7.66
CA LEU A 41 -4.49 4.37 -8.01
C LEU A 41 -4.55 2.94 -8.60
N PRO A 42 -5.20 1.95 -7.95
CA PRO A 42 -5.28 0.60 -8.50
C PRO A 42 -6.05 0.58 -9.83
N TYR A 43 -7.08 1.40 -10.01
CA TYR A 43 -7.76 1.54 -11.31
C TYR A 43 -6.80 1.99 -12.42
N LEU A 44 -6.01 3.03 -12.17
CA LEU A 44 -5.04 3.54 -13.15
C LEU A 44 -3.93 2.53 -13.46
N LEU A 45 -3.49 1.78 -12.45
CA LEU A 45 -2.43 0.78 -12.58
C LEU A 45 -2.91 -0.55 -13.19
N GLN A 46 -4.22 -0.75 -13.36
CA GLN A 46 -4.79 -1.90 -14.06
C GLN A 46 -5.09 -1.59 -15.53
N LEU A 47 -4.89 -0.35 -15.99
CA LEU A 47 -5.11 0.02 -17.39
C LEU A 47 -4.17 -0.73 -18.35
N PRO A 48 -4.56 -0.95 -19.61
CA PRO A 48 -3.72 -1.64 -20.59
C PRO A 48 -2.35 -0.96 -20.75
N GLY A 49 -1.26 -1.75 -20.76
CA GLY A 49 0.11 -1.28 -20.92
C GLY A 49 0.79 -0.78 -19.63
N THR A 50 0.17 -0.96 -18.46
CA THR A 50 0.73 -0.57 -17.15
C THR A 50 1.30 -1.76 -16.38
N TYR A 51 1.97 -1.50 -15.25
CA TYR A 51 2.68 -2.52 -14.47
C TYR A 51 1.76 -3.58 -13.86
N LEU A 52 0.53 -3.23 -13.48
CA LEU A 52 -0.45 -4.13 -12.87
C LEU A 52 -1.58 -4.52 -13.84
N GLU A 53 -1.33 -4.46 -15.15
CA GLU A 53 -2.29 -4.96 -16.14
C GLU A 53 -2.61 -6.44 -15.86
N GLY A 54 -3.91 -6.75 -15.71
CA GLY A 54 -4.37 -8.10 -15.37
C GLY A 54 -4.04 -8.56 -13.93
N ALA A 55 -3.56 -7.67 -13.06
CA ALA A 55 -3.32 -7.96 -11.65
C ALA A 55 -4.61 -8.26 -10.90
N ARG A 56 -4.52 -9.21 -9.97
CA ARG A 56 -5.58 -9.45 -8.97
C ARG A 56 -5.32 -8.57 -7.76
N MET A 57 -6.18 -7.58 -7.55
CA MET A 57 -6.06 -6.68 -6.40
C MET A 57 -6.72 -7.29 -5.18
N ARG A 58 -6.07 -7.17 -4.02
CA ARG A 58 -6.66 -7.50 -2.72
C ARG A 58 -6.80 -6.23 -1.91
N VAL A 59 -7.96 -6.03 -1.32
CA VAL A 59 -8.24 -4.85 -0.50
C VAL A 59 -8.28 -5.26 0.96
N PHE A 60 -7.51 -4.57 1.78
CA PHE A 60 -7.46 -4.71 3.23
C PHE A 60 -8.12 -3.49 3.86
N LEU A 61 -9.12 -3.75 4.69
CA LEU A 61 -9.83 -2.75 5.48
C LEU A 61 -9.38 -2.87 6.92
N GLU A 62 -9.24 -1.73 7.58
CA GLU A 62 -9.19 -1.72 9.02
C GLU A 62 -10.57 -2.05 9.59
N GLY A 63 -10.64 -3.12 10.38
CA GLY A 63 -11.84 -3.58 11.05
C GLY A 63 -11.96 -3.06 12.46
N GLY A 64 -13.12 -2.50 12.78
CA GLY A 64 -13.52 -2.18 14.15
C GLY A 64 -13.91 -3.41 14.98
N ARG A 65 -14.61 -3.17 16.10
CA ARG A 65 -15.20 -4.26 16.92
C ARG A 65 -16.21 -5.05 16.06
N SER A 66 -16.28 -6.36 16.29
CA SER A 66 -16.70 -7.39 15.32
C SER A 66 -18.13 -7.32 14.77
N ASP A 67 -18.98 -6.42 15.26
CA ASP A 67 -20.39 -6.33 14.89
C ASP A 67 -20.64 -5.64 13.53
N ARG A 68 -19.67 -4.87 13.00
CA ARG A 68 -19.86 -4.06 11.78
C ARG A 68 -19.12 -4.55 10.54
N VAL A 69 -18.32 -5.60 10.67
CA VAL A 69 -17.46 -6.15 9.60
C VAL A 69 -18.25 -6.39 8.30
N GLY A 70 -19.41 -7.03 8.39
CA GLY A 70 -20.21 -7.33 7.19
C GLY A 70 -20.77 -6.10 6.48
N GLU A 71 -21.07 -5.02 7.20
CA GLU A 71 -21.54 -3.77 6.62
C GLU A 71 -20.40 -3.00 5.95
N GLU A 72 -19.24 -2.93 6.61
CA GLU A 72 -18.02 -2.31 6.07
C GLU A 72 -17.59 -2.99 4.77
N GLN A 73 -17.59 -4.33 4.74
CA GLN A 73 -17.30 -5.09 3.52
C GLN A 73 -18.28 -4.80 2.39
N LYS A 74 -19.58 -4.75 2.68
CA LYS A 74 -20.61 -4.42 1.67
C LYS A 74 -20.47 -3.00 1.14
N HIS A 75 -20.21 -2.04 2.03
CA HIS A 75 -19.99 -0.65 1.66
C HIS A 75 -18.76 -0.53 0.74
N MET A 76 -17.65 -1.14 1.12
CA MET A 76 -16.44 -1.13 0.32
C MET A 76 -16.61 -1.86 -1.01
N ALA A 77 -17.30 -2.99 -1.06
CA ALA A 77 -17.62 -3.68 -2.32
C ALA A 77 -18.43 -2.79 -3.28
N LYS A 78 -19.40 -2.04 -2.74
CA LYS A 78 -20.16 -1.06 -3.53
C LYS A 78 -19.26 0.06 -4.07
N LEU A 79 -18.33 0.54 -3.25
CA LEU A 79 -17.38 1.60 -3.63
C LEU A 79 -16.43 1.13 -4.73
N LEU A 80 -15.81 -0.04 -4.56
CA LEU A 80 -14.93 -0.66 -5.57
C LEU A 80 -15.63 -0.82 -6.92
N ARG A 81 -16.90 -1.25 -6.90
CA ARG A 81 -17.72 -1.36 -8.12
C ARG A 81 -17.96 -0.01 -8.78
N ALA A 82 -18.16 1.07 -8.01
CA ALA A 82 -18.32 2.41 -8.56
C ALA A 82 -17.04 2.91 -9.23
N PHE A 83 -15.87 2.59 -8.67
CA PHE A 83 -14.55 2.89 -9.24
C PHE A 83 -14.11 1.92 -10.34
N ARG A 84 -14.89 0.87 -10.63
CA ARG A 84 -14.57 -0.18 -11.60
C ARG A 84 -13.22 -0.86 -11.33
N VAL A 85 -12.85 -0.98 -10.06
CA VAL A 85 -11.65 -1.71 -9.64
C VAL A 85 -12.01 -3.19 -9.54
N ASP A 86 -11.28 -4.03 -10.27
CA ASP A 86 -11.45 -5.48 -10.20
C ASP A 86 -10.71 -6.02 -8.96
N CYS A 87 -11.48 -6.34 -7.93
CA CYS A 87 -10.99 -6.81 -6.64
C CYS A 87 -11.23 -8.30 -6.51
N SER A 88 -10.16 -9.04 -6.26
CA SER A 88 -10.20 -10.49 -6.05
C SER A 88 -10.68 -10.86 -4.66
N ASP A 89 -10.16 -10.18 -3.62
CA ASP A 89 -10.43 -10.49 -2.22
C ASP A 89 -10.55 -9.21 -1.41
N LEU A 90 -11.52 -9.19 -0.49
CA LEU A 90 -11.72 -8.09 0.45
C LEU A 90 -11.60 -8.62 1.87
N ASN A 91 -10.56 -8.18 2.57
CA ASN A 91 -10.15 -8.68 3.88
C ASN A 91 -10.30 -7.58 4.93
N VAL A 92 -10.85 -7.92 6.09
CA VAL A 92 -10.94 -6.99 7.22
C VAL A 92 -9.91 -7.43 8.25
N ILE A 93 -8.97 -6.55 8.56
CA ILE A 93 -7.85 -6.79 9.48
C ILE A 93 -8.14 -6.09 10.79
N THR A 94 -7.90 -6.77 11.91
CA THR A 94 -8.09 -6.24 13.25
C THR A 94 -6.77 -6.15 14.00
N GLY A 95 -6.79 -5.49 15.16
CA GLY A 95 -5.63 -5.44 16.05
C GLY A 95 -4.62 -4.35 15.71
N PHE A 96 -5.05 -3.28 15.03
CA PHE A 96 -4.27 -2.04 14.88
C PHE A 96 -4.05 -1.33 16.23
N ASP A 97 -4.94 -1.54 17.19
CA ASP A 97 -4.87 -0.96 18.54
C ASP A 97 -4.06 -1.81 19.53
N HIS A 98 -3.58 -2.98 19.11
CA HIS A 98 -2.70 -3.79 19.95
C HIS A 98 -1.32 -3.15 20.09
N PRO A 99 -0.67 -3.29 21.25
CA PRO A 99 0.70 -2.82 21.41
C PRO A 99 1.63 -3.54 20.42
N PRO A 100 2.59 -2.82 19.81
CA PRO A 100 3.59 -3.42 18.93
C PRO A 100 4.49 -4.40 19.70
N ASN A 101 5.11 -5.33 18.97
CA ASN A 101 6.02 -6.30 19.56
C ASN A 101 7.24 -5.61 20.19
N LYS A 102 7.78 -6.23 21.25
CA LYS A 102 8.98 -5.72 21.94
C LYS A 102 10.18 -5.51 20.99
N SER A 103 10.38 -6.41 20.03
CA SER A 103 11.45 -6.28 19.03
C SER A 103 11.28 -5.06 18.13
N THR A 104 10.04 -4.80 17.67
CA THR A 104 9.69 -3.65 16.83
C THR A 104 9.90 -2.33 17.60
N MET A 105 9.52 -2.31 18.88
CA MET A 105 9.77 -1.18 19.76
C MET A 105 11.27 -0.92 19.98
N GLN A 106 12.07 -1.97 20.16
CA GLN A 106 13.52 -1.84 20.30
C GLN A 106 14.17 -1.31 19.02
N GLU A 107 13.77 -1.82 17.84
CA GLU A 107 14.24 -1.32 16.54
C GLU A 107 13.92 0.18 16.37
N PHE A 108 12.69 0.57 16.71
CA PHE A 108 12.28 1.98 16.68
C PHE A 108 13.11 2.85 17.62
N GLN A 109 13.32 2.42 18.87
CA GLN A 109 14.13 3.16 19.85
C GLN A 109 15.57 3.36 19.37
N GLN A 110 16.18 2.34 18.76
CA GLN A 110 17.51 2.44 18.17
C GLN A 110 17.55 3.41 16.98
N LEU A 111 16.50 3.41 16.15
CA LEU A 111 16.40 4.30 14.99
C LEU A 111 16.29 5.78 15.40
N VAL A 112 15.53 6.08 16.46
CA VAL A 112 15.35 7.47 16.93
C VAL A 112 16.45 7.95 17.86
N ALA A 113 17.23 7.05 18.48
CA ALA A 113 18.26 7.39 19.47
C ALA A 113 19.24 8.51 19.02
N PRO A 114 19.76 8.53 17.77
CA PRO A 114 20.66 9.59 17.31
C PRO A 114 20.00 10.98 17.23
N PHE A 115 18.67 11.02 17.16
CA PHE A 115 17.87 12.24 17.04
C PHE A 115 17.27 12.69 18.38
N LYS A 116 17.46 11.92 19.45
CA LYS A 116 17.04 12.29 20.81
C LYS A 116 18.09 13.18 21.47
N TYR A 117 17.65 14.15 22.26
CA TYR A 117 18.53 14.95 23.10
C TYR A 117 18.46 14.52 24.57
N GLY A 118 19.61 14.35 25.23
CA GLY A 118 19.71 13.96 26.63
C GLY A 118 19.84 15.12 27.63
N GLY A 119 19.45 16.35 27.25
CA GLY A 119 19.61 17.56 28.08
C GLY A 119 18.52 18.63 27.84
N THR A 120 18.76 19.88 28.23
CA THR A 120 17.82 21.01 28.01
C THR A 120 17.82 21.47 26.55
N GLU A 121 16.71 21.19 25.85
CA GLU A 121 16.31 21.62 24.50
C GLU A 121 17.41 22.14 23.55
N LYS A 122 17.69 21.35 22.50
CA LYS A 122 18.50 21.79 21.36
C LYS A 122 17.64 21.77 20.11
N ARG A 123 17.56 22.91 19.41
CA ARG A 123 16.76 23.08 18.19
C ARG A 123 17.06 21.97 17.18
N GLY A 124 16.02 21.22 16.79
CA GLY A 124 16.10 20.15 15.79
C GLY A 124 16.31 18.73 16.34
N LEU A 125 16.29 18.53 17.66
CA LEU A 125 16.30 17.20 18.28
C LEU A 125 14.97 16.91 18.98
N ILE A 126 14.61 15.62 19.04
CA ILE A 126 13.36 15.13 19.61
C ILE A 126 13.45 15.15 21.13
N THR A 127 12.48 15.76 21.80
CA THR A 127 12.36 15.74 23.26
C THR A 127 11.59 14.50 23.74
N ASP A 128 11.77 14.13 25.01
CA ASP A 128 10.99 13.02 25.60
C ASP A 128 9.49 13.32 25.63
N GLU A 129 9.11 14.60 25.83
CA GLU A 129 7.71 15.05 25.80
C GLU A 129 7.08 14.90 24.41
N GLU A 130 7.79 15.26 23.34
CA GLU A 130 7.31 15.07 21.96
C GLU A 130 7.08 13.59 21.64
N LEU A 131 7.96 12.72 22.12
CA LEU A 131 7.87 11.28 21.94
C LEU A 131 6.67 10.70 22.70
N GLU A 132 6.42 11.17 23.92
CA GLU A 132 5.28 10.77 24.74
C GLU A 132 3.95 11.24 24.11
N ASN A 133 3.89 12.50 23.67
CA ASN A 133 2.73 13.06 22.98
C ASN A 133 2.37 12.33 21.68
N SER A 134 3.37 11.78 20.98
CA SER A 134 3.19 11.03 19.74
C SER A 134 3.08 9.51 19.95
N CYS A 135 3.17 9.02 21.19
CA CYS A 135 3.33 7.59 21.49
C CYS A 135 2.21 6.71 20.89
N LEU A 136 0.95 7.11 21.04
CA LEU A 136 -0.18 6.35 20.48
C LEU A 136 -0.12 6.25 18.94
N LYS A 137 0.22 7.36 18.28
CA LYS A 137 0.33 7.42 16.82
C LYS A 137 1.51 6.57 16.33
N THR A 138 2.65 6.67 17.02
CA THR A 138 3.84 5.86 16.74
C THR A 138 3.53 4.37 16.90
N ASN A 139 2.93 3.97 18.02
CA ASN A 139 2.57 2.57 18.26
C ASN A 139 1.65 2.02 17.17
N ARG A 140 0.67 2.82 16.73
CA ARG A 140 -0.22 2.46 15.62
C ARG A 140 0.55 2.26 14.31
N TYR A 141 1.51 3.12 13.96
CA TYR A 141 2.35 2.90 12.77
C TYR A 141 3.24 1.66 12.87
N LEU A 142 3.84 1.42 14.04
CA LEU A 142 4.65 0.23 14.28
C LEU A 142 3.79 -1.03 14.15
N ARG A 143 2.56 -0.99 14.66
CA ARG A 143 1.60 -2.09 14.51
C ARG A 143 1.16 -2.29 13.07
N THR A 144 0.89 -1.21 12.33
CA THR A 144 0.59 -1.28 10.89
C THR A 144 1.74 -1.93 10.10
N ARG A 145 3.00 -1.62 10.41
CA ARG A 145 4.18 -2.28 9.80
C ARG A 145 4.17 -3.79 10.03
N GLU A 146 3.85 -4.25 11.24
CA GLU A 146 3.78 -5.68 11.54
C GLU A 146 2.67 -6.37 10.74
N LEU A 147 1.49 -5.76 10.67
CA LEU A 147 0.36 -6.28 9.88
C LEU A 147 0.68 -6.31 8.39
N LEU A 148 1.33 -5.28 7.86
CA LEU A 148 1.81 -5.23 6.48
C LEU A 148 2.78 -6.37 6.18
N HIS A 149 3.73 -6.63 7.08
CA HIS A 149 4.64 -7.77 6.94
C HIS A 149 3.94 -9.13 7.07
N GLN A 150 2.86 -9.24 7.83
CA GLN A 150 2.11 -10.49 7.95
C GLN A 150 1.28 -10.80 6.70
N HIS A 151 0.61 -9.80 6.12
CA HIS A 151 -0.38 -10.03 5.05
C HIS A 151 0.13 -9.72 3.63
N SER A 152 1.13 -8.85 3.51
CA SER A 152 1.57 -8.25 2.24
C SER A 152 3.06 -8.39 1.94
N ARG A 153 3.81 -9.23 2.68
CA ARG A 153 5.26 -9.43 2.45
C ARG A 153 5.65 -9.85 1.02
N ASN A 154 4.76 -10.59 0.35
CA ASN A 154 4.99 -11.12 -0.99
C ASN A 154 4.15 -10.38 -2.05
N ALA A 155 3.67 -9.17 -1.76
CA ALA A 155 2.99 -8.34 -2.73
C ALA A 155 4.01 -7.62 -3.63
N ASP A 156 3.68 -7.45 -4.90
CA ASP A 156 4.50 -6.70 -5.85
C ASP A 156 4.34 -5.18 -5.68
N LEU A 157 3.17 -4.75 -5.21
CA LEU A 157 2.88 -3.37 -4.85
C LEU A 157 1.96 -3.32 -3.63
N ILE A 158 2.26 -2.41 -2.71
CA ILE A 158 1.41 -2.07 -1.57
C ILE A 158 1.03 -0.60 -1.68
N ILE A 159 -0.27 -0.32 -1.68
CA ILE A 159 -0.84 1.04 -1.63
C ILE A 159 -1.45 1.19 -0.23
N VAL A 160 -1.04 2.20 0.55
CA VAL A 160 -1.48 2.43 1.95
C VAL A 160 -1.93 3.87 2.11
#